data_AF-A0A5J4PBB5-F1
#
_entry.id   AF-A0A5J4PBB5-F1
#
_cell.length_a   1.000
_cell.length_b   1.000
_cell.length_c   1.000
_cell.angle_alpha   90.00
_cell.angle_beta   90.00
_cell.angle_gamma   90.00
#
_symmetry.space_group_name_H-M   'P 1'
#
loop_
_entity.id
_entity.type
_entity.pdbx_description
1 polymer ?
#
loop_
_entity_poly.entity_id
_entity_poly.type
_entity_poly.pdbx_seq_one_letter_code
_entity_poly.pdbx_strand_id
1 'polypeptide(L)'
;LQMEEDEAERTKITRGNAILEESENEQEDDLNNIVEARVEEIIANVWNQIQCSGYGDKLVSGIIITGGGANLKNMDEALRRKTGLFKIRHAGFVCHEVHEDEHILPKDGTHNALLGLLFAGTENCCRQEESPNKNESIATTTPPPADLFESDEALKKQREEEAVKVKTRRKEKEEEKKNTSKKTGKTTNKWLAGFRDLSRDIFN
;
A
#
# COMPACT_ATOMS: atom_id res chain seq x y z
N LEU A 1 15.63 12.59 0.93
CA LEU A 1 14.69 13.48 1.62
C LEU A 1 14.36 12.87 2.98
N GLN A 2 14.80 13.46 4.09
CA GLN A 2 14.27 13.10 5.42
C GLN A 2 13.25 14.18 5.77
N MET A 3 11.98 13.81 5.81
CA MET A 3 10.83 14.69 6.05
C MET A 3 9.95 14.03 7.11
N GLU A 4 9.32 14.84 7.95
CA GLU A 4 8.30 14.35 8.89
C GLU A 4 7.04 13.94 8.12
N GLU A 5 6.30 12.96 8.63
CA GLU A 5 5.10 12.43 7.97
C GLU A 5 4.04 13.52 7.73
N ASP A 6 3.78 14.38 8.72
CA ASP A 6 2.81 15.47 8.61
C ASP A 6 3.20 16.50 7.54
N GLU A 7 4.50 16.78 7.41
CA GLU A 7 5.03 17.68 6.39
C GLU A 7 4.95 17.03 5.00
N ALA A 8 5.24 15.73 4.91
CA ALA A 8 5.12 14.96 3.68
C ALA A 8 3.67 14.93 3.19
N GLU A 9 2.71 14.73 4.11
CA GLU A 9 1.29 14.73 3.79
C GLU A 9 0.85 16.11 3.27
N ARG A 10 1.23 17.19 3.95
CA ARG A 10 0.91 18.57 3.51
C ARG A 10 1.52 18.87 2.14
N THR A 11 2.76 18.45 1.92
CA THR A 11 3.47 18.67 0.65
C THR A 11 2.78 17.91 -0.49
N LYS A 12 2.38 16.65 -0.23
CA LYS A 12 1.62 15.82 -1.18
C LYS A 12 0.26 16.44 -1.52
N ILE A 13 -0.50 16.89 -0.52
CA ILE A 13 -1.81 17.52 -0.73
C ILE A 13 -1.68 18.81 -1.55
N THR A 14 -0.64 19.61 -1.28
CA THR A 14 -0.50 20.94 -1.90
C THR A 14 0.09 20.88 -3.30
N ARG A 15 1.04 19.98 -3.57
CA ARG A 15 1.86 19.98 -4.79
C ARG A 15 1.92 18.64 -5.52
N GLY A 16 1.37 17.57 -4.93
CA GLY A 16 1.45 16.23 -5.51
C GLY A 16 0.70 16.12 -6.83
N ASN A 17 1.37 15.51 -7.82
CA ASN A 17 0.84 15.22 -9.14
C ASN A 17 0.99 13.72 -9.44
N ALA A 18 -0.07 13.10 -9.95
CA ALA A 18 -0.07 11.69 -10.34
C ALA A 18 0.78 11.42 -11.59
N ILE A 19 1.12 12.47 -12.33
CA ILE A 19 1.92 12.43 -13.55
C ILE A 19 3.03 13.46 -13.39
N LEU A 20 4.26 13.05 -13.69
CA LEU A 20 5.39 13.96 -13.70
C LEU A 20 5.24 14.94 -14.87
N GLU A 21 5.12 16.21 -14.54
CA GLU A 21 5.20 17.34 -15.47
C GLU A 21 6.47 18.09 -15.11
N GLU A 22 7.40 18.24 -16.06
CA GLU A 22 8.64 19.01 -15.85
C GLU A 22 8.27 20.44 -15.43
N SER A 23 8.77 20.87 -14.27
CA SER A 23 8.48 22.16 -13.69
C SER A 23 9.76 23.00 -13.54
N GLU A 24 9.61 24.29 -13.28
CA GLU A 24 10.76 25.16 -12.97
C GLU A 24 11.37 24.84 -11.59
N ASN A 25 10.67 24.04 -10.77
CA ASN A 25 11.05 23.72 -9.39
C ASN A 25 11.56 22.26 -9.31
N GLU A 26 12.88 22.06 -9.25
CA GLU A 26 13.49 20.71 -9.14
C GLU A 26 12.94 19.89 -7.95
N GLN A 27 12.58 20.56 -6.84
CA GLN A 27 11.99 19.90 -5.67
C GLN A 27 10.57 19.35 -5.93
N GLU A 28 9.82 19.98 -6.81
CA GLU A 28 8.48 19.53 -7.22
C GLU A 28 8.59 18.32 -8.15
N ASP A 29 9.59 18.31 -9.02
CA ASP A 29 9.90 17.17 -9.88
C ASP A 29 10.33 15.95 -9.07
N ASP A 30 11.20 16.13 -8.07
CA ASP A 30 11.62 15.06 -7.16
C ASP A 30 10.43 14.45 -6.40
N LEU A 31 9.52 15.29 -5.90
CA LEU A 31 8.30 14.85 -5.23
C LEU A 31 7.41 14.07 -6.21
N ASN A 32 7.14 14.65 -7.38
CA ASN A 32 6.20 14.09 -8.35
C ASN A 32 6.74 12.82 -9.00
N ASN A 33 8.05 12.65 -9.11
CA ASN A 33 8.68 11.39 -9.52
C ASN A 33 8.36 10.25 -8.53
N ILE A 34 8.43 10.53 -7.22
CA ILE A 34 8.06 9.55 -6.18
C ILE A 34 6.56 9.26 -6.22
N VAL A 35 5.75 10.32 -6.31
CA VAL A 35 4.28 10.21 -6.32
C VAL A 35 3.81 9.45 -7.56
N GLU A 36 4.29 9.79 -8.75
CA GLU A 36 3.98 9.10 -10.00
C GLU A 36 4.35 7.62 -9.90
N ALA A 37 5.58 7.29 -9.50
CA ALA A 37 6.01 5.89 -9.36
C ALA A 37 5.07 5.09 -8.44
N ARG A 38 4.62 5.69 -7.33
CA ARG A 38 3.69 5.03 -6.41
C ARG A 38 2.28 4.92 -6.97
N VAL A 39 1.80 5.94 -7.66
CA VAL A 39 0.48 5.92 -8.31
C VAL A 39 0.46 4.87 -9.42
N GLU A 40 1.50 4.80 -10.24
CA GLU A 40 1.63 3.79 -11.29
C GLU A 40 1.61 2.38 -10.72
N GLU A 41 2.32 2.13 -9.62
CA GLU A 41 2.32 0.84 -8.93
C GLU A 41 0.92 0.46 -8.44
N ILE A 42 0.23 1.39 -7.77
CA ILE A 42 -1.14 1.16 -7.25
C ILE A 42 -2.09 0.85 -8.40
N ILE A 43 -2.07 1.66 -9.46
CA ILE A 43 -2.94 1.46 -10.62
C ILE A 43 -2.64 0.13 -11.29
N ALA A 44 -1.37 -0.24 -11.47
CA ALA A 44 -0.99 -1.51 -12.07
C ALA A 44 -1.51 -2.70 -11.23
N ASN A 45 -1.40 -2.62 -9.91
CA ASN A 45 -1.89 -3.67 -9.00
C ASN A 45 -3.42 -3.80 -9.06
N VAL A 46 -4.15 -2.69 -9.02
CA VAL A 46 -5.63 -2.70 -9.14
C VAL A 46 -6.06 -3.21 -10.51
N TRP A 47 -5.40 -2.76 -11.58
CA TRP A 47 -5.69 -3.21 -12.94
C TRP A 47 -5.47 -4.71 -13.09
N ASN A 48 -4.38 -5.24 -12.52
CA ASN A 48 -4.13 -6.68 -12.51
C ASN A 48 -5.25 -7.45 -11.80
N GLN A 49 -5.75 -6.96 -10.65
CA GLN A 49 -6.90 -7.59 -9.98
C GLN A 49 -8.17 -7.58 -10.84
N ILE A 50 -8.45 -6.48 -11.54
CA ILE A 50 -9.56 -6.38 -12.48
C ILE A 50 -9.43 -7.41 -13.62
N GLN A 51 -8.23 -7.55 -14.20
CA GLN A 51 -7.98 -8.54 -15.25
C GLN A 51 -8.16 -9.97 -14.74
N CYS A 52 -7.56 -10.30 -13.58
CA CYS A 52 -7.69 -11.62 -12.95
C CYS A 52 -9.13 -11.97 -12.57
N SER A 53 -9.98 -10.97 -12.30
CA SER A 53 -11.39 -11.18 -11.97
C SER A 53 -12.26 -11.58 -13.18
N GLY A 54 -11.74 -11.47 -14.42
CA GLY A 54 -12.50 -11.75 -15.65
C GLY A 54 -13.52 -10.66 -16.02
N TYR A 55 -13.39 -9.46 -15.45
CA TYR A 55 -14.21 -8.28 -15.74
C TYR A 55 -13.50 -7.20 -16.56
N GLY A 56 -12.22 -7.36 -16.90
CA GLY A 56 -11.41 -6.34 -17.57
C GLY A 56 -12.02 -5.80 -18.88
N ASP A 57 -12.66 -6.67 -19.67
CA ASP A 57 -13.35 -6.35 -20.92
C ASP A 57 -14.83 -5.98 -20.72
N LYS A 58 -15.35 -6.07 -19.50
CA LYS A 58 -16.77 -5.86 -19.15
C LYS A 58 -17.04 -4.52 -18.46
N LEU A 59 -16.03 -3.64 -18.37
CA LEU A 59 -16.14 -2.31 -17.77
C LEU A 59 -16.76 -1.28 -18.73
N VAL A 60 -17.97 -1.55 -19.22
CA VAL A 60 -18.69 -0.68 -20.20
C VAL A 60 -18.90 0.74 -19.65
N SER A 61 -19.11 0.86 -18.34
CA SER A 61 -19.27 2.13 -17.63
C SER A 61 -17.95 2.76 -17.17
N GLY A 62 -16.85 2.03 -17.31
CA GLY A 62 -15.52 2.48 -16.90
C GLY A 62 -15.22 2.29 -15.42
N ILE A 63 -14.29 3.09 -14.90
CA ILE A 63 -13.83 3.07 -13.51
C ILE A 63 -14.36 4.31 -12.79
N ILE A 64 -14.83 4.13 -11.56
CA ILE A 64 -15.16 5.23 -10.65
C ILE A 64 -14.12 5.23 -9.53
N ILE A 65 -13.46 6.36 -9.35
CA ILE A 65 -12.54 6.60 -8.23
C ILE A 65 -13.22 7.47 -7.17
N THR A 66 -12.87 7.25 -5.90
CA THR A 66 -13.41 7.98 -4.74
C THR A 66 -12.40 7.96 -3.60
N GLY A 67 -12.73 8.60 -2.47
CA GLY A 67 -11.83 8.77 -1.34
C GLY A 67 -10.80 9.89 -1.54
N GLY A 68 -10.08 10.25 -0.48
CA GLY A 68 -9.14 11.38 -0.50
C GLY A 68 -8.00 11.24 -1.52
N GLY A 69 -7.56 10.01 -1.82
CA GLY A 69 -6.52 9.75 -2.82
C GLY A 69 -6.95 10.07 -4.26
N ALA A 70 -8.25 10.09 -4.55
CA ALA A 70 -8.76 10.48 -5.87
C ALA A 70 -8.60 11.97 -6.16
N ASN A 71 -8.31 12.80 -5.14
CA ASN A 71 -8.09 14.24 -5.29
C ASN A 71 -6.69 14.60 -5.78
N LEU A 72 -5.78 13.63 -5.96
CA LEU A 72 -4.45 13.89 -6.49
C LEU A 72 -4.56 14.42 -7.93
N LYS A 73 -3.79 15.47 -8.26
CA LYS A 73 -3.80 16.09 -9.59
C LYS A 73 -3.49 15.04 -10.67
N ASN A 74 -4.22 15.09 -11.80
CA ASN A 74 -4.07 14.20 -12.95
C ASN A 74 -4.26 12.68 -12.69
N MET A 75 -4.90 12.30 -11.57
CA MET A 75 -5.18 10.89 -11.25
C MET A 75 -6.00 10.18 -12.33
N ASP A 76 -6.97 10.86 -12.93
CA ASP A 76 -7.80 10.26 -13.98
C ASP A 76 -6.97 9.99 -15.24
N GLU A 77 -6.12 10.93 -15.66
CA GLU A 77 -5.19 10.74 -16.78
C GLU A 77 -4.18 9.60 -16.51
N ALA A 78 -3.65 9.49 -15.29
CA ALA A 78 -2.74 8.39 -14.92
C ALA A 78 -3.43 7.03 -15.09
N LEU A 79 -4.70 6.93 -14.68
CA LEU A 79 -5.51 5.74 -14.90
C LEU A 79 -5.79 5.48 -16.39
N ARG A 80 -6.07 6.52 -17.20
CA ARG A 80 -6.24 6.36 -18.67
C ARG A 80 -5.00 5.77 -19.30
N ARG A 81 -3.82 6.32 -18.98
CA ARG A 81 -2.53 5.88 -19.53
C ARG A 81 -2.21 4.43 -19.20
N LYS A 82 -2.49 3.99 -17.97
CA LYS A 82 -2.16 2.63 -17.51
C LYS A 82 -3.20 1.58 -17.87
N THR A 83 -4.49 1.91 -17.86
CA THR A 83 -5.58 0.93 -18.09
C THR A 83 -6.07 0.90 -19.53
N GLY A 84 -5.85 1.98 -20.30
CA GLY A 84 -6.44 2.16 -21.63
C GLY A 84 -7.93 2.47 -21.62
N LEU A 85 -8.57 2.62 -20.45
CA LEU A 85 -9.99 2.95 -20.34
C LEU A 85 -10.22 4.45 -20.44
N PHE A 86 -11.09 4.86 -21.36
CA PHE A 86 -11.47 6.26 -21.55
C PHE A 86 -12.61 6.74 -20.64
N LYS A 87 -13.30 5.85 -19.94
CA LYS A 87 -14.38 6.21 -19.03
C LYS A 87 -13.87 6.15 -17.59
N ILE A 88 -13.54 7.31 -17.04
CA ILE A 88 -13.11 7.45 -15.66
C ILE A 88 -13.92 8.59 -15.05
N ARG A 89 -14.50 8.34 -13.87
CA ARG A 89 -15.31 9.31 -13.14
C ARG A 89 -14.80 9.44 -11.72
N HIS A 90 -14.82 10.66 -11.21
CA HIS A 90 -14.56 10.93 -9.81
C HIS A 90 -15.89 11.06 -9.05
N ALA A 91 -16.09 10.24 -8.03
CA ALA A 91 -17.19 10.35 -7.10
C ALA A 91 -16.75 11.16 -5.88
N GLY A 92 -16.95 12.48 -5.94
CA GLY A 92 -16.63 13.41 -4.85
C GLY A 92 -17.68 13.46 -3.73
N PHE A 93 -18.87 12.89 -3.95
CA PHE A 93 -19.90 12.79 -2.91
C PHE A 93 -20.81 11.57 -3.17
N VAL A 94 -21.57 11.17 -2.16
CA VAL A 94 -22.63 10.16 -2.29
C VAL A 94 -23.75 10.66 -3.21
N CYS A 95 -24.49 9.74 -3.83
CA CYS A 95 -25.61 10.10 -4.70
C CYS A 95 -26.86 10.59 -3.95
N HIS A 96 -26.91 10.44 -2.62
CA HIS A 96 -28.03 10.87 -1.79
C HIS A 96 -27.81 12.29 -1.29
N GLU A 97 -28.89 13.07 -1.19
CA GLU A 97 -28.83 14.41 -0.61
C GLU A 97 -28.68 14.33 0.91
N VAL A 98 -27.57 14.89 1.41
CA VAL A 98 -27.31 15.06 2.84
C VAL A 98 -27.56 16.53 3.15
N HIS A 99 -28.46 16.79 4.10
CA HIS A 99 -28.72 18.14 4.59
C HIS A 99 -27.74 18.44 5.71
N GLU A 100 -26.97 19.53 5.55
CA GLU A 100 -26.00 20.02 6.52
C GLU A 100 -26.19 21.52 6.73
N ASP A 101 -25.93 22.00 7.94
CA ASP A 101 -26.09 23.42 8.28
C ASP A 101 -24.79 24.23 8.09
N GLU A 102 -23.62 23.62 8.33
CA GLU A 102 -22.32 24.32 8.42
C GLU A 102 -21.28 23.93 7.34
N HIS A 103 -21.66 23.22 6.28
CA HIS A 103 -20.70 22.71 5.28
C HIS A 103 -19.52 21.92 5.88
N ILE A 104 -19.84 21.06 6.85
CA ILE A 104 -18.86 20.24 7.57
C ILE A 104 -18.33 19.13 6.67
N LEU A 105 -19.12 18.66 5.69
CA LEU A 105 -18.75 17.53 4.84
C LEU A 105 -18.08 18.01 3.54
N PRO A 106 -16.75 17.85 3.38
CA PRO A 106 -16.09 18.15 2.12
C PRO A 106 -16.62 17.25 1.00
N LYS A 107 -16.85 17.86 -0.17
CA LYS A 107 -17.32 17.18 -1.40
C LYS A 107 -16.15 16.67 -2.25
N ASP A 108 -15.18 16.07 -1.58
CA ASP A 108 -13.91 15.59 -2.13
C ASP A 108 -13.80 14.05 -2.08
N GLY A 109 -14.89 13.36 -1.72
CA GLY A 109 -14.96 11.93 -1.62
C GLY A 109 -14.35 11.33 -0.34
N THR A 110 -13.67 12.12 0.50
CA THR A 110 -12.99 11.64 1.72
C THR A 110 -13.96 10.96 2.68
N HIS A 111 -15.19 11.45 2.78
CA HIS A 111 -16.23 10.91 3.67
C HIS A 111 -17.20 9.94 2.98
N ASN A 112 -16.99 9.58 1.71
CA ASN A 112 -17.94 8.74 0.98
C ASN A 112 -18.11 7.35 1.58
N ALA A 113 -17.04 6.77 2.14
CA ALA A 113 -17.14 5.48 2.81
C ALA A 113 -18.03 5.55 4.07
N LEU A 114 -17.85 6.59 4.88
CA LEU A 114 -18.65 6.83 6.09
C LEU A 114 -20.13 7.03 5.73
N LEU A 115 -20.40 7.94 4.79
CA LEU A 115 -21.76 8.22 4.34
C LEU A 115 -22.40 6.99 3.71
N GLY A 116 -21.66 6.24 2.88
CA GLY A 116 -22.12 5.00 2.27
C GLY A 116 -22.52 3.94 3.31
N LEU A 117 -21.75 3.81 4.39
CA LEU A 117 -22.08 2.89 5.47
C LEU A 117 -23.33 3.34 6.24
N LEU A 118 -23.47 4.65 6.52
CA LEU A 118 -24.67 5.21 7.15
C LEU A 118 -25.92 4.96 6.31
N PHE A 119 -25.84 5.12 4.98
CA PHE A 119 -26.97 4.84 4.08
C PHE A 119 -27.28 3.34 3.94
N ALA A 120 -26.27 2.47 4.04
CA ALA A 120 -26.47 1.02 3.99
C ALA A 120 -26.99 0.45 5.32
N GLY A 121 -26.92 1.22 6.42
CA GLY A 121 -27.37 0.82 7.73
C GLY A 121 -28.88 0.63 7.79
N THR A 122 -29.32 -0.61 7.98
CA THR A 122 -30.74 -0.95 8.20
C THR A 122 -31.07 -1.24 9.66
N GLU A 123 -30.07 -1.27 10.53
CA GLU A 123 -30.25 -1.55 11.95
C GLU A 123 -30.84 -0.35 12.69
N ASN A 124 -31.86 -0.60 13.51
CA ASN A 124 -32.46 0.43 14.33
C ASN A 124 -31.60 0.70 15.57
N CYS A 125 -30.93 1.86 15.62
CA CYS A 125 -30.14 2.33 16.77
C CYS A 125 -30.97 2.48 18.06
N CYS A 126 -32.30 2.46 17.98
CA CYS A 126 -33.21 2.59 19.11
C CYS A 126 -33.76 1.25 19.61
N ARG A 127 -33.09 0.12 19.34
CA ARG A 127 -33.47 -1.18 19.90
C ARG A 127 -33.52 -1.07 21.42
N GLN A 128 -34.73 -0.98 21.99
CA GLN A 128 -34.90 -1.24 23.41
C GLN A 128 -34.40 -2.67 23.63
N GLU A 129 -33.46 -2.85 24.56
CA GLU A 129 -33.11 -4.18 25.03
C GLU A 129 -34.41 -4.83 25.49
N GLU A 130 -34.95 -5.74 24.69
CA GLU A 130 -36.00 -6.62 25.17
C GLU A 130 -35.37 -7.35 26.35
N SER A 131 -35.95 -7.13 27.55
CA SER A 131 -35.50 -7.80 28.75
C SER A 131 -35.43 -9.29 28.42
N PRO A 132 -34.33 -10.00 28.78
CA PRO A 132 -34.13 -11.37 28.36
C PRO A 132 -35.32 -12.17 28.90
N ASN A 133 -36.22 -12.53 27.99
CA ASN A 133 -37.33 -13.41 28.32
C ASN A 133 -36.66 -14.75 28.58
N LYS A 134 -36.45 -15.04 29.86
CA LYS A 134 -35.93 -16.31 30.35
C LYS A 134 -36.93 -17.38 29.95
N ASN A 135 -36.82 -17.89 28.72
CA ASN A 135 -37.36 -19.15 28.23
C ASN A 135 -37.11 -19.24 26.73
N GLU A 136 -35.86 -19.42 26.33
CA GLU A 136 -35.53 -20.26 25.18
C GLU A 136 -34.07 -20.72 25.30
N SER A 137 -33.92 -21.96 25.73
CA SER A 137 -32.66 -22.69 25.68
C SER A 137 -32.39 -23.09 24.24
N ILE A 138 -31.65 -22.27 23.48
CA ILE A 138 -30.96 -22.72 22.27
C ILE A 138 -29.53 -22.18 22.35
N ALA A 139 -28.58 -23.11 22.21
CA ALA A 139 -27.16 -22.94 22.50
C ALA A 139 -26.52 -21.78 21.73
N THR A 140 -26.02 -20.79 22.46
CA THR A 140 -25.08 -19.78 21.95
C THR A 140 -23.70 -20.41 21.83
N THR A 141 -23.31 -20.82 20.62
CA THR A 141 -21.89 -20.80 20.23
C THR A 141 -21.68 -19.53 19.42
N THR A 142 -21.24 -18.46 20.07
CA THR A 142 -20.62 -17.33 19.37
C THR A 142 -19.43 -17.87 18.58
N PRO A 143 -19.35 -17.73 17.24
CA PRO A 143 -18.08 -17.94 16.57
C PRO A 143 -17.11 -16.87 17.09
N PRO A 144 -15.85 -17.21 17.39
CA PRO A 144 -14.82 -16.21 17.67
C PRO A 144 -14.71 -15.25 16.48
N PRO A 145 -14.19 -14.02 16.68
CA PRO A 145 -14.00 -13.07 15.59
C PRO A 145 -13.22 -13.77 14.49
N ALA A 146 -13.89 -14.07 13.38
CA ALA A 146 -13.26 -14.73 12.26
C ALA A 146 -12.22 -13.75 11.71
N ASP A 147 -10.95 -14.10 11.81
CA ASP A 147 -9.89 -13.43 11.09
C ASP A 147 -10.22 -13.56 9.60
N LEU A 148 -10.62 -12.43 8.99
CA LEU A 148 -11.20 -12.36 7.63
C LEU A 148 -10.24 -12.88 6.54
N PHE A 149 -8.99 -13.18 6.92
CA PHE A 149 -7.92 -13.62 6.02
C PHE A 149 -7.44 -15.05 6.29
N GLU A 150 -8.03 -15.78 7.26
CA GLU A 150 -7.56 -17.13 7.60
C GLU A 150 -7.91 -18.19 6.54
N SER A 151 -8.96 -17.90 5.75
CA SER A 151 -9.51 -18.75 4.69
C SER A 151 -8.90 -18.51 3.29
N ASP A 152 -8.07 -17.48 3.11
CA ASP A 152 -7.46 -17.21 1.81
C ASP A 152 -6.20 -18.07 1.60
N GLU A 153 -6.38 -19.19 0.91
CA GLU A 153 -5.33 -20.16 0.59
C GLU A 153 -4.17 -19.52 -0.21
N ALA A 154 -4.44 -18.43 -0.93
CA ALA A 154 -3.43 -17.71 -1.72
C ALA A 154 -2.42 -16.97 -0.83
N LEU A 155 -2.89 -16.36 0.27
CA LEU A 155 -2.03 -15.60 1.19
C LEU A 155 -1.11 -16.51 2.01
N LYS A 156 -1.58 -17.72 2.36
CA LYS A 156 -0.75 -18.75 3.02
C LYS A 156 0.36 -19.25 2.10
N LYS A 157 0.06 -19.53 0.83
CA LYS A 157 1.08 -19.92 -0.17
C LYS A 157 2.14 -18.84 -0.34
N GLN A 158 1.75 -17.56 -0.42
CA GLN A 158 2.70 -16.45 -0.51
C GLN A 158 3.62 -16.36 0.71
N ARG A 159 3.08 -16.45 1.93
CA ARG A 159 3.89 -16.41 3.18
C ARG A 159 4.83 -17.61 3.30
N GLU A 160 4.38 -18.80 2.90
CA GLU A 160 5.20 -20.00 2.92
C GLU A 160 6.33 -19.93 1.88
N GLU A 161 6.04 -19.46 0.66
CA GLU A 161 7.04 -19.24 -0.38
C GLU A 161 8.09 -18.20 0.05
N GLU A 162 7.66 -17.10 0.69
CA GLU A 162 8.58 -16.10 1.24
C GLU A 162 9.43 -16.66 2.38
N ALA A 163 8.82 -17.42 3.30
CA ALA A 163 9.55 -18.05 4.40
C ALA A 163 10.57 -19.08 3.89
N VAL A 164 10.25 -19.82 2.84
CA VAL A 164 11.17 -20.75 2.17
C VAL A 164 12.30 -19.97 1.48
N LYS A 165 12.00 -18.91 0.72
CA LYS A 165 13.02 -18.06 0.07
C LYS A 165 13.99 -17.43 1.08
N VAL A 166 13.49 -16.97 2.23
CA VAL A 166 14.32 -16.41 3.31
C VAL A 166 15.21 -17.48 3.95
N LYS A 167 14.68 -18.69 4.17
CA LYS A 167 15.47 -19.82 4.70
C LYS A 167 16.54 -20.28 3.73
N THR A 168 16.24 -20.33 2.42
CA THR A 168 17.21 -20.67 1.38
C THR A 168 18.32 -19.63 1.30
N ARG A 169 17.98 -18.33 1.27
CA ARG A 169 18.96 -17.23 1.30
C ARG A 169 19.84 -17.23 2.56
N ARG A 170 19.30 -17.63 3.72
CA ARG A 170 20.07 -17.78 4.96
C ARG A 170 21.05 -18.95 4.89
N LYS A 171 20.63 -20.10 4.35
CA LYS A 171 21.49 -21.28 4.16
C LYS A 171 22.61 -21.03 3.16
N GLU A 172 22.31 -20.38 2.03
CA GLU A 172 23.31 -20.02 1.02
C GLU A 172 24.37 -19.07 1.62
N LYS A 173 23.94 -18.06 2.39
CA LYS A 173 24.87 -17.16 3.11
C LYS A 173 25.71 -17.88 4.18
N GLU A 174 25.21 -18.93 4.82
CA GLU A 174 25.96 -19.72 5.79
C GLU A 174 26.94 -20.70 5.12
N GLU A 175 26.57 -21.29 3.99
CA GLU A 175 27.45 -22.16 3.20
C GLU A 175 28.57 -21.37 2.53
N GLU A 176 28.30 -20.16 2.05
CA GLU A 176 29.30 -19.26 1.49
C GLU A 176 30.32 -18.81 2.56
N LYS A 177 29.88 -18.56 3.79
CA LYS A 177 30.76 -18.28 4.95
C LYS A 177 31.62 -19.49 5.36
N LYS A 178 31.09 -20.72 5.24
CA LYS A 178 31.85 -21.95 5.52
C LYS A 178 32.86 -22.30 4.41
N ASN A 179 32.54 -21.99 3.15
CA ASN A 179 33.46 -22.21 2.03
C ASN A 179 34.59 -21.17 1.98
N THR A 180 34.33 -19.93 2.42
CA THR A 180 35.38 -18.92 2.58
C THR A 180 36.31 -19.23 3.76
N SER A 181 35.81 -19.78 4.87
CA SER A 181 36.67 -20.17 6.01
C SER A 181 37.54 -21.42 5.76
N LYS A 182 37.18 -22.29 4.81
CA LYS A 182 37.95 -23.49 4.45
C LYS A 182 39.04 -23.25 3.39
N LYS A 183 39.03 -22.09 2.71
CA LYS A 183 40.08 -21.71 1.73
C LYS A 183 41.26 -20.94 2.32
N THR A 184 41.18 -20.45 3.56
CA THR A 184 42.32 -19.88 4.30
C THR A 184 42.98 -20.94 5.17
N GLY A 185 43.69 -21.87 4.53
CA GLY A 185 44.34 -23.00 5.21
C GLY A 185 45.43 -23.64 4.39
N LYS A 186 46.37 -22.84 3.84
CA LYS A 186 47.75 -23.18 3.43
C LYS A 186 48.29 -22.15 2.42
N THR A 187 48.93 -21.07 2.91
CA THR A 187 50.11 -20.41 2.29
C THR A 187 50.63 -19.22 3.13
N THR A 188 51.60 -19.53 4.00
CA THR A 188 52.86 -18.78 4.21
C THR A 188 52.88 -17.25 4.28
N ASN A 189 53.02 -16.71 5.51
CA ASN A 189 54.23 -16.06 6.08
C ASN A 189 55.12 -15.10 5.25
N LYS A 190 54.69 -14.54 4.12
CA LYS A 190 55.52 -13.59 3.34
C LYS A 190 54.95 -12.16 3.22
N TRP A 191 53.68 -11.94 3.58
CA TRP A 191 53.02 -10.63 3.45
C TRP A 191 53.08 -9.76 4.72
N LEU A 192 53.17 -10.37 5.91
CA LEU A 192 53.17 -9.65 7.19
C LEU A 192 54.47 -8.89 7.51
N ALA A 193 55.54 -9.11 6.74
CA ALA A 193 56.78 -8.33 6.85
C ALA A 193 56.68 -6.98 6.10
N GLY A 194 55.97 -6.92 4.96
CA GLY A 194 55.90 -5.70 4.14
C GLY A 194 54.95 -4.63 4.67
N PHE A 195 53.93 -5.02 5.45
CA PHE A 195 52.96 -4.06 6.00
C PHE A 195 53.46 -3.33 7.25
N ARG A 196 54.51 -3.84 7.89
CA ARG A 196 55.09 -3.26 9.11
C ARG A 196 56.20 -2.23 8.84
N ASP A 197 56.77 -2.24 7.62
CA ASP A 197 57.67 -1.19 7.12
C ASP A 197 56.89 -0.01 6.51
N LEU A 198 55.76 -0.26 5.83
CA LEU A 198 54.97 0.83 5.22
C LEU A 198 54.25 1.72 6.26
N SER A 199 54.02 1.22 7.48
CA SER A 199 53.36 1.98 8.55
C SER A 199 54.33 2.83 9.39
N ARG A 200 55.65 2.76 9.16
CA ARG A 200 56.66 3.54 9.91
C ARG A 200 57.10 4.81 9.17
N ASP A 201 56.78 4.93 7.87
CA ASP A 201 57.15 6.07 7.00
C ASP A 201 55.99 7.05 6.71
N ILE A 202 54.81 6.89 7.33
CA ILE A 202 53.69 7.84 7.17
C ILE A 202 53.49 8.76 8.38
N PHE A 203 54.13 8.49 9.52
CA PHE A 203 54.08 9.35 10.71
C PHE A 203 55.48 9.69 11.25
N ASN A 204 56.30 10.28 10.39
CA ASN A 204 57.34 11.24 10.76
C ASN A 204 57.45 12.32 9.67
#